data_AF-A0A7W1PW25-F1
#
_entry.id   AF-A0A7W1PW25-F1
#
_cell.length_a   1.000
_cell.length_b   1.000
_cell.length_c   1.000
_cell.angle_alpha   90.00
_cell.angle_beta   90.00
_cell.angle_gamma   90.00
#
_symmetry.space_group_name_H-M   'P 1'
#
loop_
_entity.id
_entity.type
_entity.pdbx_description
1 polymer ?
#
loop_
_entity_poly.entity_id
_entity_poly.type
_entity_poly.pdbx_seq_one_letter_code
_entity_poly.pdbx_strand_id
1 'polypeptide(L)'
;SKMFNDSAANAVVELYSEYANTYPDDNLSAEYLFKAGEVSLGLNEPEKSLDYFKKVCDNFPDSEKASYSLFLQAYVLDNYINDILAGEVYKDFIEKYPDHQMVKDAEFSIQNLGKSDEQLIKEFEAKLKKEQV
;
A
#
# COMPACT_ATOMS: atom_id res chain seq x y z
N SER A 1 26.07 6.92 7.00
CA SER A 1 25.13 8.06 7.06
C SER A 1 23.85 7.67 6.33
N LYS A 2 22.73 8.40 6.51
CA LYS A 2 21.46 8.13 5.81
C LYS A 2 21.65 7.88 4.30
N MET A 3 22.44 8.72 3.63
CA MET A 3 22.77 8.58 2.20
C MET A 3 23.40 7.24 1.80
N PHE A 4 24.23 6.63 2.66
CA PHE A 4 24.82 5.32 2.38
C PHE A 4 23.76 4.21 2.41
N ASN A 5 22.81 4.31 3.34
CA ASN A 5 21.70 3.36 3.45
C ASN A 5 20.72 3.53 2.29
N ASP A 6 20.44 4.77 1.88
CA ASP A 6 19.56 5.07 0.74
C ASP A 6 20.16 4.53 -0.57
N SER A 7 21.48 4.62 -0.76
CA SER A 7 22.17 4.05 -1.91
C SER A 7 22.04 2.52 -1.97
N ALA A 8 22.27 1.85 -0.84
CA ALA A 8 22.12 0.39 -0.76
C ALA A 8 20.66 -0.06 -0.99
N ALA A 9 19.69 0.67 -0.45
CA ALA A 9 18.27 0.39 -0.64
C ALA A 9 17.84 0.56 -2.11
N ASN A 10 18.32 1.61 -2.79
CA ASN A 10 18.09 1.78 -4.23
C ASN A 10 18.68 0.62 -5.04
N ALA A 11 19.91 0.20 -4.74
CA ALA A 11 20.52 -0.95 -5.42
C ALA A 11 19.72 -2.25 -5.21
N VAL A 12 19.14 -2.46 -4.02
CA VAL A 12 18.28 -3.61 -3.75
C VAL A 12 16.97 -3.54 -4.55
N VAL A 13 16.35 -2.36 -4.66
CA VAL A 13 15.16 -2.16 -5.50
C VAL A 13 15.45 -2.48 -6.97
N GLU A 14 16.60 -2.05 -7.48
CA GLU A 14 17.03 -2.36 -8.86
C GLU A 14 17.18 -3.87 -9.07
N LEU A 15 17.85 -4.57 -8.14
CA LEU A 15 18.03 -6.03 -8.21
C LEU A 15 16.69 -6.79 -8.17
N TYR A 16 15.74 -6.36 -7.34
CA TYR A 16 14.41 -6.96 -7.29
C TYR A 16 13.64 -6.78 -8.59
N SER A 17 13.66 -5.57 -9.15
CA SER A 17 13.03 -5.27 -10.43
C SER A 17 13.68 -6.07 -11.57
N GLU A 18 15.02 -6.14 -11.61
CA GLU A 18 15.76 -6.89 -12.61
C GLU A 18 15.45 -8.40 -12.55
N TYR A 19 15.40 -8.98 -11.35
CA TYR A 19 15.01 -10.38 -11.18
C TYR A 19 13.61 -10.63 -11.74
N ALA A 20 12.63 -9.81 -11.38
CA ALA A 20 11.26 -9.98 -11.83
C ALA A 20 11.11 -9.83 -13.35
N ASN A 21 11.90 -8.94 -13.98
CA ASN A 21 11.95 -8.80 -15.43
C ASN A 21 12.63 -9.99 -16.12
N THR A 22 13.62 -10.60 -15.47
CA THR A 22 14.38 -11.74 -16.02
C THR A 22 13.60 -13.05 -15.89
N TYR A 23 12.82 -13.20 -14.81
CA TYR A 23 12.08 -14.41 -14.47
C TYR A 23 10.57 -14.12 -14.28
N PRO A 24 9.85 -13.65 -15.32
CA PRO A 24 8.46 -13.20 -15.17
C PRO A 24 7.49 -14.32 -14.78
N ASP A 25 7.84 -15.59 -15.01
CA ASP A 25 7.01 -16.75 -14.64
C ASP A 25 7.38 -17.35 -13.28
N ASP A 26 8.42 -16.83 -12.60
CA ASP A 26 8.80 -17.30 -11.27
C ASP A 26 7.89 -16.65 -10.21
N ASN A 27 7.27 -17.47 -9.37
CA ASN A 27 6.43 -17.00 -8.26
C ASN A 27 7.18 -16.07 -7.29
N LEU A 28 8.51 -16.16 -7.22
CA LEU A 28 9.34 -15.28 -6.40
C LEU A 28 9.41 -13.84 -6.96
N SER A 29 9.13 -13.65 -8.25
CA SER A 29 9.09 -12.33 -8.87
C SER A 29 7.99 -11.44 -8.29
N ALA A 30 6.85 -12.03 -7.88
CA ALA A 30 5.81 -11.31 -7.15
C ALA A 30 6.31 -10.80 -5.78
N GLU A 31 7.04 -11.64 -5.05
CA GLU A 31 7.65 -11.30 -3.75
C GLU A 31 8.68 -10.18 -3.87
N TYR A 32 9.52 -10.20 -4.92
CA TYR A 32 10.54 -9.17 -5.11
C TYR A 32 9.97 -7.86 -5.60
N LEU A 33 8.98 -7.85 -6.48
CA LEU A 33 8.26 -6.61 -6.82
C LEU A 33 7.54 -6.04 -5.60
N PHE A 34 6.92 -6.88 -4.77
CA PHE A 34 6.31 -6.44 -3.52
C PHE A 34 7.33 -5.76 -2.60
N LYS A 35 8.49 -6.39 -2.39
CA LYS A 35 9.59 -5.81 -1.59
C LYS A 35 10.16 -4.53 -2.21
N ALA A 36 10.24 -4.44 -3.53
CA ALA A 36 10.63 -3.21 -4.20
C ALA A 36 9.66 -2.08 -3.86
N GLY A 37 8.36 -2.36 -3.85
CA GLY A 37 7.33 -1.43 -3.39
C GLY A 37 7.51 -0.97 -1.94
N GLU A 38 7.74 -1.90 -1.01
CA GLU A 38 7.98 -1.60 0.41
C GLU A 38 9.24 -0.76 0.63
N VAL A 39 10.35 -1.12 -0.02
CA VAL A 39 11.62 -0.40 0.09
C VAL A 39 11.50 1.00 -0.52
N SER A 40 10.86 1.14 -1.68
CA SER A 40 10.59 2.46 -2.27
C SER A 40 9.74 3.35 -1.36
N LEU A 41 8.74 2.79 -0.67
CA LEU A 41 7.96 3.56 0.31
C LEU A 41 8.83 4.00 1.49
N GLY A 42 9.68 3.11 2.01
CA GLY A 42 10.65 3.41 3.06
C GLY A 42 11.70 4.48 2.68
N LEU A 43 11.98 4.61 1.38
CA LEU A 43 12.81 5.68 0.80
C LEU A 43 12.07 7.00 0.58
N ASN A 44 10.79 7.07 0.95
CA ASN A 44 9.91 8.21 0.68
C ASN A 44 9.76 8.48 -0.82
N GLU A 45 9.67 7.41 -1.61
CA GLU A 45 9.41 7.43 -3.06
C GLU A 45 8.03 6.79 -3.36
N PRO A 46 6.91 7.43 -2.95
CA PRO A 46 5.58 6.82 -3.00
C PRO A 46 5.10 6.50 -4.42
N GLU A 47 5.48 7.29 -5.42
CA GLU A 47 5.14 7.03 -6.82
C GLU A 47 5.75 5.72 -7.33
N LYS A 48 7.05 5.49 -7.05
CA LYS A 48 7.72 4.23 -7.40
C LYS A 48 7.13 3.05 -6.64
N SER A 49 6.80 3.25 -5.36
CA SER A 49 6.14 2.22 -4.56
C SER A 49 4.83 1.78 -5.21
N LEU A 50 4.01 2.74 -5.63
CA LEU A 50 2.76 2.49 -6.34
C LEU A 50 2.98 1.71 -7.64
N ASP A 51 3.99 2.09 -8.43
CA ASP A 51 4.34 1.39 -9.68
C ASP A 51 4.71 -0.09 -9.45
N TYR A 52 5.47 -0.38 -8.39
CA TYR A 52 5.83 -1.76 -8.06
C TYR A 52 4.64 -2.57 -7.58
N PHE A 53 3.79 -2.01 -6.71
CA PHE A 53 2.57 -2.70 -6.28
C PHE A 53 1.59 -2.94 -7.44
N LYS A 54 1.48 -2.01 -8.40
CA LYS A 54 0.72 -2.21 -9.64
C LYS A 54 1.27 -3.38 -10.46
N LYS A 55 2.59 -3.44 -10.65
CA LYS A 55 3.23 -4.57 -11.36
C LYS A 55 2.95 -5.92 -10.70
N VAL A 56 2.87 -5.99 -9.37
CA VAL A 56 2.47 -7.23 -8.67
C VAL A 56 1.04 -7.62 -9.06
N CYS A 57 0.09 -6.68 -9.00
CA CYS A 57 -1.30 -6.95 -9.36
C CYS A 57 -1.49 -7.31 -10.84
N ASP A 58 -0.75 -6.66 -11.74
CA ASP A 58 -0.87 -6.83 -13.18
C ASP A 58 -0.22 -8.14 -13.67
N ASN A 59 0.97 -8.45 -13.18
CA ASN A 59 1.76 -9.59 -13.66
C ASN A 59 1.53 -10.87 -12.83
N PHE A 60 1.13 -10.73 -11.56
CA PHE A 60 0.98 -11.85 -10.63
C PHE A 60 -0.37 -11.83 -9.89
N PRO A 61 -1.51 -11.71 -10.61
CA PRO A 61 -2.83 -11.47 -10.02
C PRO A 61 -3.30 -12.55 -9.04
N ASP A 62 -2.80 -13.79 -9.19
CA ASP A 62 -3.15 -14.95 -8.36
C ASP A 62 -2.21 -15.15 -7.16
N SER A 63 -1.14 -14.34 -7.05
CA SER A 63 -0.23 -14.41 -5.92
C SER A 63 -0.86 -13.84 -4.65
N GLU A 64 -0.48 -14.35 -3.49
CA GLU A 64 -0.86 -13.74 -2.21
C GLU A 64 -0.44 -12.26 -2.15
N LYS A 65 0.66 -11.90 -2.82
CA LYS A 65 1.13 -10.51 -2.87
C LYS A 65 0.23 -9.59 -3.67
N ALA A 66 -0.61 -10.08 -4.57
CA ALA A 66 -1.53 -9.23 -5.31
C ALA A 66 -2.59 -8.59 -4.39
N SER A 67 -3.12 -9.32 -3.40
CA SER A 67 -4.11 -8.75 -2.47
C SER A 67 -3.49 -7.70 -1.55
N TYR A 68 -2.32 -7.98 -0.99
CA TYR A 68 -1.58 -6.98 -0.20
C TYR A 68 -1.16 -5.78 -1.03
N SER A 69 -0.71 -5.99 -2.27
CA SER A 69 -0.31 -4.90 -3.16
C SER A 69 -1.48 -3.99 -3.48
N LEU A 70 -2.67 -4.53 -3.76
CA LEU A 70 -3.85 -3.71 -4.05
C LEU A 70 -4.26 -2.86 -2.83
N PHE A 71 -4.24 -3.44 -1.63
CA PHE A 71 -4.44 -2.67 -0.40
C PHE A 71 -3.37 -1.57 -0.23
N LEU A 72 -2.10 -1.91 -0.44
CA LEU A 72 -1.00 -0.96 -0.28
C LEU A 72 -1.01 0.15 -1.33
N GLN A 73 -1.50 -0.10 -2.55
CA GLN A 73 -1.71 0.97 -3.53
C GLN A 73 -2.65 2.06 -2.99
N ALA A 74 -3.78 1.65 -2.41
CA ALA A 74 -4.72 2.57 -1.78
C ALA A 74 -4.10 3.28 -0.57
N TYR A 75 -3.38 2.53 0.27
CA TYR A 75 -2.66 3.08 1.43
C TYR A 75 -1.64 4.16 1.06
N VAL A 76 -0.84 3.92 0.00
CA VAL A 76 0.14 4.90 -0.50
C VAL A 76 -0.56 6.15 -1.06
N LEU A 77 -1.62 5.97 -1.84
CA LEU A 77 -2.42 7.09 -2.37
C LEU A 77 -2.99 7.95 -1.23
N ASP A 78 -3.56 7.32 -0.21
CA ASP A 78 -4.18 7.97 0.95
C ASP A 78 -3.15 8.71 1.80
N ASN A 79 -2.10 8.01 2.25
CA ASN A 79 -1.25 8.48 3.35
C ASN A 79 0.01 9.22 2.89
N TYR A 80 0.44 9.03 1.64
CA TYR A 80 1.70 9.60 1.14
C TYR A 80 1.49 10.57 -0.02
N ILE A 81 0.50 10.31 -0.88
CA ILE A 81 0.19 11.15 -2.03
C ILE A 81 -0.94 12.14 -1.69
N ASN A 82 -1.81 11.79 -0.73
CA ASN A 82 -3.04 12.51 -0.38
C ASN A 82 -4.02 12.60 -1.58
N ASP A 83 -4.17 11.50 -2.29
CA ASP A 83 -5.06 11.39 -3.45
C ASP A 83 -6.37 10.67 -3.07
N ILE A 84 -7.49 11.32 -3.36
CA ILE A 84 -8.84 10.79 -3.11
C ILE A 84 -9.15 9.53 -3.93
N LEU A 85 -8.39 9.27 -5.01
CA LEU A 85 -8.46 8.00 -5.75
C LEU A 85 -8.21 6.79 -4.86
N ALA A 86 -7.53 6.95 -3.72
CA ALA A 86 -7.38 5.88 -2.72
C ALA A 86 -8.71 5.21 -2.34
N GLY A 87 -9.79 5.99 -2.26
CA GLY A 87 -11.11 5.47 -1.91
C GLY A 87 -11.69 4.51 -2.96
N GLU A 88 -11.34 4.68 -4.24
CA GLU A 88 -11.73 3.74 -5.30
C GLU A 88 -10.89 2.47 -5.20
N VAL A 89 -9.57 2.60 -5.01
CA VAL A 89 -8.67 1.44 -4.91
C VAL A 89 -8.98 0.60 -3.66
N TYR A 90 -9.33 1.20 -2.52
CA TYR A 90 -9.79 0.44 -1.34
C TYR A 90 -11.10 -0.33 -1.61
N LYS A 91 -12.04 0.24 -2.39
CA LYS A 91 -13.27 -0.47 -2.76
C LYS A 91 -12.98 -1.65 -3.67
N ASP A 92 -12.10 -1.46 -4.66
CA ASP A 92 -11.66 -2.54 -5.55
C ASP A 92 -10.99 -3.67 -4.75
N PHE A 93 -10.19 -3.33 -3.74
CA PHE A 93 -9.61 -4.30 -2.82
C PHE A 93 -10.68 -5.11 -2.05
N ILE A 94 -11.66 -4.43 -1.47
CA ILE A 94 -12.75 -5.08 -0.72
C ILE A 94 -13.59 -5.98 -1.63
N GLU A 95 -13.89 -5.54 -2.85
CA GLU A 95 -14.65 -6.32 -3.83
C GLU A 95 -13.89 -7.56 -4.30
N LYS A 96 -12.58 -7.42 -4.58
CA LYS A 96 -11.76 -8.51 -5.10
C LYS A 96 -11.33 -9.50 -4.01
N TYR A 97 -11.16 -9.04 -2.76
CA TYR A 97 -10.63 -9.81 -1.64
C TYR A 97 -11.47 -9.66 -0.35
N PRO A 98 -12.77 -10.02 -0.38
CA PRO A 98 -13.72 -9.71 0.71
C PRO A 98 -13.43 -10.40 2.05
N ASP A 99 -12.70 -11.52 2.03
CA ASP A 99 -12.33 -12.28 3.23
C ASP A 99 -10.90 -11.94 3.72
N HIS A 100 -10.21 -10.98 3.09
CA HIS A 100 -8.85 -10.62 3.46
C HIS A 100 -8.80 -9.89 4.80
N GLN A 101 -7.76 -10.16 5.60
CA GLN A 101 -7.63 -9.60 6.95
C GLN A 101 -7.63 -8.06 7.00
N MET A 102 -7.22 -7.40 5.91
CA MET A 102 -7.15 -5.93 5.79
C MET A 102 -8.48 -5.28 5.37
N VAL A 103 -9.57 -6.05 5.15
CA VAL A 103 -10.86 -5.47 4.70
C VAL A 103 -11.40 -4.44 5.69
N LYS A 104 -11.35 -4.74 7.00
CA LYS A 104 -11.80 -3.80 8.02
C LYS A 104 -10.97 -2.51 8.05
N ASP A 105 -9.67 -2.62 7.78
CA ASP A 105 -8.78 -1.47 7.72
C ASP A 105 -9.09 -0.62 6.48
N ALA A 106 -9.34 -1.25 5.33
CA ALA A 106 -9.76 -0.54 4.11
C ALA A 106 -11.11 0.18 4.30
N GLU A 107 -12.10 -0.46 4.93
CA GLU A 107 -13.38 0.16 5.26
C GLU A 107 -13.20 1.36 6.19
N PHE A 108 -12.32 1.24 7.19
CA PHE A 108 -12.00 2.34 8.11
C PHE A 108 -11.32 3.49 7.37
N SER A 109 -10.36 3.21 6.48
CA SER A 109 -9.70 4.24 5.66
C SER A 109 -10.71 4.97 4.78
N ILE A 110 -11.62 4.27 4.10
CA ILE A 110 -12.68 4.90 3.29
C ILE A 110 -13.55 5.86 4.12
N GLN A 111 -13.94 5.46 5.34
CA GLN A 111 -14.78 6.30 6.22
C GLN A 111 -14.08 7.58 6.69
N ASN A 112 -12.75 7.59 6.66
CA ASN A 112 -11.90 8.65 7.19
C ASN A 112 -11.08 9.37 6.13
N LEU A 113 -11.20 8.95 4.87
CA LEU A 113 -10.45 9.50 3.75
C LEU A 113 -10.64 11.02 3.64
N GLY A 114 -9.52 11.73 3.54
CA GLY A 114 -9.50 13.19 3.42
C GLY A 114 -9.88 13.95 4.69
N LYS A 115 -10.13 13.27 5.82
CA LYS A 115 -10.28 13.96 7.12
C LYS A 115 -8.92 14.39 7.64
N SER A 116 -8.87 15.55 8.27
CA SER A 116 -7.68 15.97 9.01
C SER A 116 -7.58 15.25 10.36
N ASP A 117 -6.38 15.19 10.93
CA ASP A 117 -6.14 14.65 12.27
C ASP A 117 -7.03 15.32 13.32
N GLU A 118 -7.26 16.63 13.21
CA GLU A 118 -8.13 17.35 14.14
C GLU A 118 -9.61 16.93 14.00
N GLN A 119 -10.06 16.62 12.79
CA GLN A 119 -11.42 16.11 12.57
C GLN A 119 -11.57 14.71 13.18
N LEU A 120 -10.58 13.85 12.97
CA LEU A 120 -10.56 12.50 13.54
C LEU A 120 -10.57 12.56 15.08
N ILE A 121 -9.68 13.34 15.69
CA ILE A 121 -9.62 13.51 17.15
C ILE A 121 -10.97 13.97 17.71
N LYS A 122 -11.59 14.99 17.09
CA LYS A 122 -12.90 15.49 17.53
C LYS A 122 -14.00 14.43 17.45
N GLU A 123 -14.03 13.62 16.39
CA GLU A 123 -15.00 12.53 16.24
C GLU A 123 -14.78 11.44 17.29
N PHE A 124 -13.52 11.08 17.58
CA PHE A 124 -13.17 10.13 18.64
C PHE A 124 -13.59 10.64 20.02
N GLU A 125 -13.28 11.90 20.36
CA GLU A 125 -13.71 12.51 21.63
C GLU A 125 -15.23 12.54 21.78
N ALA A 126 -15.96 12.82 20.69
CA ALA A 126 -17.42 12.84 20.70
C ALA A 126 -18.03 11.45 20.89
N LYS A 127 -17.44 10.39 20.30
CA LYS A 127 -17.88 9.00 20.50
C LYS A 127 -17.66 8.55 21.96
N LEU A 128 -16.48 8.80 22.53
CA LEU A 128 -16.17 8.43 23.92
C LEU A 128 -17.14 9.08 24.92
N LYS A 129 -17.52 10.34 24.69
CA LYS A 129 -18.52 11.03 25.54
C LYS A 129 -19.92 10.41 25.46
N LYS A 130 -20.32 9.87 24.30
CA LYS A 130 -21.63 9.23 24.11
C LYS A 130 -21.71 7.83 24.72
N GLU A 131 -20.61 7.10 24.77
CA GLU A 131 -20.55 5.74 25.35
C GLU A 131 -20.50 5.76 26.89
N GLN A 132 -20.19 6.93 27.49
CA GLN A 132 -20.16 7.14 28.93
C GLN A 132 -21.51 7.59 29.52
N VAL A 133 -22.55 7.72 28.70
CA VAL A 133 -23.92 8.15 29.08
C VAL A 133 -24.90 7.03 28.81
#